data_AF-A0A3S1CI03-F1
#
_entry.id   AF-A0A3S1CI03-F1
#
_cell.length_a   1.000
_cell.length_b   1.000
_cell.length_c   1.000
_cell.angle_alpha   90.00
_cell.angle_beta   90.00
_cell.angle_gamma   90.00
#
_symmetry.space_group_name_H-M   'P 1'
#
loop_
_entity.id
_entity.type
_entity.pdbx_description
1 polymer ?
#
loop_
_entity_poly.entity_id
_entity_poly.type
_entity_poly.pdbx_seq_one_letter_code
_entity_poly.pdbx_strand_id
1 'polypeptide(L)' 'MNTTISRPENCTCSNEQLLALVQEYTKLSKLIKPCDEDIDRITVILELAQYDPELSSLIDKADDLIADELGLCIDS' A
#
# COMPACT_ATOMS: atom_id res chain seq x y z
N MET A 1 41.08 16.07 -17.85
CA MET A 1 40.49 14.83 -17.34
C MET A 1 39.09 15.17 -16.88
N ASN A 2 38.09 14.94 -17.73
CA ASN A 2 36.70 15.25 -17.40
C ASN A 2 36.09 14.05 -16.70
N THR A 3 35.87 14.16 -15.39
CA THR A 3 35.17 13.14 -14.61
C THR A 3 33.68 13.33 -14.83
N THR A 4 33.11 12.53 -15.71
CA THR A 4 31.66 12.39 -15.87
C THR A 4 31.11 11.76 -14.59
N ILE A 5 30.49 12.57 -13.73
CA ILE A 5 29.72 12.07 -12.59
C ILE A 5 28.43 11.49 -13.17
N SER A 6 28.39 10.16 -13.31
CA SER A 6 27.16 9.46 -13.64
C SER A 6 26.13 9.71 -12.54
N ARG A 7 25.02 10.33 -12.93
CA ARG A 7 23.82 10.52 -12.13
C ARG A 7 23.34 9.13 -11.65
N PRO A 8 23.11 8.89 -10.35
CA PRO A 8 22.53 7.62 -9.93
C PRO A 8 21.13 7.50 -10.56
N GLU A 9 20.92 6.38 -11.25
CA GLU A 9 19.69 6.07 -11.95
C GLU A 9 18.59 5.71 -10.94
N ASN A 10 17.62 6.61 -10.80
CA ASN A 10 16.18 6.38 -10.58
C ASN A 10 15.71 5.02 -10.00
N CYS A 11 15.35 5.03 -8.72
CA CYS A 11 14.01 4.71 -8.18
C CYS A 11 13.30 3.36 -8.47
N THR A 12 13.97 2.20 -8.49
CA THR A 12 13.24 0.90 -8.41
C THR A 12 12.78 0.55 -7.00
N CYS A 13 13.44 1.08 -5.96
CA CYS A 13 13.14 0.78 -4.56
C CYS A 13 11.75 1.26 -4.13
N SER A 14 11.22 2.34 -4.73
CA SER A 14 9.93 2.92 -4.34
C SER A 14 8.75 2.02 -4.71
N ASN A 15 8.76 1.44 -5.91
CA ASN A 15 7.61 0.66 -6.41
C ASN A 15 7.50 -0.69 -5.70
N GLU A 16 8.62 -1.34 -5.41
CA GLU A 16 8.64 -2.59 -4.63
C GLU A 16 8.15 -2.36 -3.20
N GLN A 17 8.51 -1.23 -2.59
CA GLN A 17 8.03 -0.83 -1.27
C GLN A 17 6.52 -0.54 -1.27
N LEU A 18 6.02 0.21 -2.25
CA LEU A 18 4.59 0.46 -2.41
C LEU A 18 3.81 -0.85 -2.57
N LEU A 19 4.30 -1.75 -3.42
CA LEU A 19 3.68 -3.06 -3.62
C LEU A 19 3.64 -3.88 -2.32
N ALA A 20 4.74 -3.90 -1.57
CA ALA A 20 4.81 -4.62 -0.29
C ALA A 20 3.80 -4.07 0.73
N LEU A 21 3.70 -2.75 0.86
CA LEU A 21 2.75 -2.09 1.77
C LEU A 21 1.30 -2.40 1.39
N VAL A 22 0.96 -2.35 0.09
CA VAL A 22 -0.40 -2.64 -0.39
C VAL A 22 -0.75 -4.12 -0.19
N GLN A 23 0.19 -5.04 -0.43
CA GLN A 23 0.00 -6.47 -0.17
C GLN A 23 -0.19 -6.76 1.32
N GLU A 24 0.59 -6.11 2.17
CA GLU A 24 0.47 -6.23 3.62
C GLU A 24 -0.88 -5.71 4.10
N TYR A 25 -1.28 -4.51 3.68
CA TYR A 25 -2.60 -3.95 3.95
C TYR A 25 -3.72 -4.90 3.53
N THR A 26 -3.68 -5.38 2.28
CA THR A 26 -4.70 -6.30 1.75
C THR A 26 -4.81 -7.57 2.59
N LYS A 27 -3.69 -8.13 3.03
CA LYS A 27 -3.68 -9.33 3.86
C LYS A 27 -4.27 -9.07 5.24
N LEU A 28 -3.90 -7.95 5.87
CA LEU A 28 -4.35 -7.60 7.22
C LEU A 28 -5.85 -7.24 7.23
N SER A 29 -6.33 -6.49 6.24
CA SER A 29 -7.74 -6.08 6.10
C SER A 29 -8.71 -7.25 5.89
N LYS A 30 -8.21 -8.41 5.43
CA LYS A 30 -9.00 -9.64 5.27
C LYS A 30 -9.06 -10.52 6.51
N LEU A 31 -8.35 -10.18 7.59
CA LEU A 31 -8.38 -10.96 8.82
C LEU A 31 -9.75 -10.84 9.49
N ILE A 32 -10.38 -11.98 9.79
CA ILE A 32 -11.68 -12.02 10.49
C ILE A 32 -11.55 -11.46 11.92
N LYS A 33 -10.37 -11.63 12.53
CA LYS A 33 -10.08 -11.20 13.91
C LYS A 33 -8.62 -10.75 14.02
N PRO A 34 -8.28 -9.53 13.55
CA PRO A 34 -6.94 -8.98 13.72
C PRO A 34 -6.62 -8.80 15.21
N CYS A 35 -5.36 -9.01 15.57
CA CYS A 35 -4.86 -8.65 16.90
C CYS A 35 -4.41 -7.18 16.94
N ASP A 36 -4.06 -6.66 18.11
CA ASP A 36 -3.67 -5.25 18.27
C ASP A 36 -2.48 -4.88 17.37
N GLU A 37 -1.50 -5.79 17.21
CA GLU A 37 -0.36 -5.59 16.32
C GLU A 37 -0.76 -5.51 14.83
N ASP A 38 -1.76 -6.28 14.41
CA ASP A 38 -2.28 -6.22 13.03
C ASP A 38 -2.95 -4.87 12.77
N ILE A 39 -3.72 -4.37 13.75
CA ILE A 39 -4.37 -3.05 13.68
C ILE A 39 -3.34 -1.93 13.66
N ASP A 40 -2.30 -2.01 14.48
CA ASP A 40 -1.22 -1.02 14.51
C ASP A 40 -0.51 -0.95 13.15
N ARG A 41 -0.25 -2.10 12.52
CA ARG A 41 0.36 -2.16 11.18
C ARG A 41 -0.53 -1.55 10.11
N ILE A 42 -1.84 -1.85 10.12
CA ILE A 42 -2.81 -1.19 9.24
C ILE A 42 -2.75 0.33 9.44
N THR A 43 -2.76 0.78 10.69
CA THR A 43 -2.75 2.21 11.03
C THR A 43 -1.51 2.90 10.47
N VAL A 44 -0.33 2.32 10.64
CA VAL A 44 0.92 2.85 10.09
C VAL A 44 0.87 2.96 8.56
N ILE A 45 0.34 1.95 7.87
CA ILE A 45 0.22 1.97 6.41
C ILE A 45 -0.72 3.11 5.96
N LEU A 46 -1.85 3.28 6.65
CA LEU A 46 -2.81 4.36 6.36
C LEU A 46 -2.22 5.74 6.67
N GLU A 47 -1.43 5.89 7.73
CA GLU A 47 -0.72 7.13 8.04
C GLU A 47 0.29 7.49 6.94
N LEU A 48 1.05 6.52 6.43
CA LEU A 48 1.97 6.74 5.31
C LEU A 48 1.23 7.18 4.04
N ALA A 49 0.07 6.57 3.77
CA ALA A 49 -0.75 6.90 2.61
C ALA A 49 -1.25 8.36 2.61
N GLN A 50 -1.38 9.00 3.77
CA GLN A 50 -1.72 10.43 3.85
C GLN A 50 -0.64 11.33 3.24
N TYR A 51 0.61 10.86 3.18
CA TYR A 51 1.75 11.61 2.64
C TYR A 51 2.17 11.14 1.25
N ASP A 52 1.73 9.95 0.82
CA ASP A 52 2.04 9.36 -0.48
C ASP A 52 0.75 9.13 -1.30
N PRO A 53 0.44 10.02 -2.27
CA PRO A 53 -0.76 9.91 -3.09
C PRO A 53 -0.82 8.63 -3.93
N GLU A 54 0.32 8.07 -4.31
CA GLU A 54 0.35 6.83 -5.08
C GLU A 54 -0.03 5.65 -4.19
N LEU A 55 0.52 5.59 -2.97
CA LEU A 55 0.11 4.60 -1.97
C LEU A 55 -1.38 4.71 -1.64
N SER A 56 -1.89 5.93 -1.40
CA SER A 56 -3.32 6.17 -1.14
C SER A 56 -4.19 5.61 -2.26
N SER A 57 -3.86 5.92 -3.52
CA SER A 57 -4.65 5.44 -4.66
C SER A 57 -4.62 3.91 -4.80
N LEU A 58 -3.50 3.27 -4.44
CA LEU A 58 -3.40 1.81 -4.46
C LEU A 58 -4.19 1.15 -3.33
N ILE A 59 -4.22 1.77 -2.14
CA ILE A 59 -5.04 1.31 -1.01
C ILE A 59 -6.53 1.41 -1.34
N ASP A 60 -6.98 2.53 -1.92
CA ASP A 60 -8.39 2.69 -2.33
C ASP A 60 -8.83 1.58 -3.29
N LYS A 61 -7.98 1.26 -4.28
CA LYS A 61 -8.23 0.15 -5.21
C LYS A 61 -8.22 -1.21 -4.51
N ALA A 62 -7.36 -1.40 -3.51
CA ALA A 62 -7.33 -2.63 -2.74
C ALA A 62 -8.62 -2.78 -1.93
N ASP A 63 -9.12 -1.71 -1.32
CA ASP A 63 -10.41 -1.70 -0.60
C ASP A 63 -11.58 -2.05 -1.54
N ASP A 64 -11.63 -1.47 -2.74
CA ASP A 64 -12.65 -1.81 -3.74
C ASP A 64 -12.62 -3.32 -4.09
N LEU A 65 -11.43 -3.88 -4.31
CA LEU A 65 -11.25 -5.31 -4.61
C LEU A 65 -11.61 -6.21 -3.43
N ILE A 66 -11.27 -5.80 -2.20
CA ILE A 66 -11.63 -6.53 -0.98
C ILE A 66 -13.15 -6.50 -0.80
N ALA A 67 -13.78 -5.35 -1.00
CA ALA A 67 -15.23 -5.20 -0.91
C ALA A 67 -15.93 -6.10 -1.95
N ASP A 68 -15.45 -6.13 -3.19
CA ASP A 68 -15.97 -7.01 -4.24
C ASP A 68 -15.83 -8.49 -3.87
N GLU A 69 -14.64 -8.91 -3.42
CA GLU A 69 -14.36 -10.30 -3.02
C GLU A 69 -15.22 -10.76 -1.83
N LEU A 70 -15.51 -9.85 -0.89
CA LEU A 70 -16.35 -10.13 0.27
C LEU A 70 -17.85 -9.95 -0.03
N GLY A 71 -18.23 -9.53 -1.24
CA GLY A 71 -19.61 -9.27 -1.61
C GLY A 71 -20.23 -8.08 -0.87
N LEU A 72 -19.39 -7.12 -0.47
CA LEU A 72 -19.78 -5.88 0.22
C LEU A 72 -20.05 -4.72 -0.75
N CYS A 73 -19.84 -4.91 -2.05
CA CYS A 73 -20.26 -3.98 -3.08
C CYS A 73 -21.78 -3.78 -3.02
N ILE A 74 -22.21 -2.60 -2.58
CA ILE A 74 -23.63 -2.23 -2.59
C ILE A 74 -23.95 -1.83 -4.03
N ASP A 75 -24.62 -2.70 -4.78
CA ASP A 75 -25.26 -2.33 -6.04
C ASP A 75 -26.13 -1.07 -5.80
N SER A 76 -25.66 0.10 -6.20
CA SER A 76 -26.40 1.37 -6.14
C SER A 76 -26.94 1.76 -7.51
#